data_AF-A0A368KX54-F1
#
_entry.id   AF-A0A368KX54-F1
#
_cell.length_a   1.000
_cell.length_b   1.000
_cell.length_c   1.000
_cell.angle_alpha   90.00
_cell.angle_beta   90.00
_cell.angle_gamma   90.00
#
_symmetry.space_group_name_H-M   'P 1'
#
loop_
_entity.id
_entity.type
_entity.pdbx_description
1 polymer ?
#
loop_
_entity_poly.entity_id
_entity_poly.type
_entity_poly.pdbx_seq_one_letter_code
_entity_poly.pdbx_strand_id
1 'polypeptide(L)'
;MKIGNLFTKTILASLLFCSVSQAGWNEMWGRVRLDYARNKCWPAPFVEQDRASVRNYFDQMTAAGIRLQNTLSDHNFEPVNNEVVLTHSGKLKVRQILMSAEDRRMVFVMRGLTEEETNTRIAAVHAALQDLVGNADATEVLVSPNQPIGRSADYIDDVYRRERATIPAPRLPANADQ
;
A
#
# COMPACT_ATOMS: atom_id res chain seq x y z
N MET A 1 42.68 -62.45 44.04
CA MET A 1 43.09 -62.05 42.67
C MET A 1 41.89 -61.56 41.84
N LYS A 2 41.20 -60.47 42.24
CA LYS A 2 40.03 -59.91 41.51
C LYS A 2 39.97 -58.37 41.46
N ILE A 3 40.98 -57.66 41.96
CA ILE A 3 40.99 -56.19 42.08
C ILE A 3 41.48 -55.50 40.79
N GLY A 4 42.44 -56.11 40.06
CA GLY A 4 42.98 -55.54 38.81
C GLY A 4 41.99 -55.50 37.63
N ASN A 5 41.04 -56.43 37.58
CA ASN A 5 40.01 -56.48 36.52
C ASN A 5 38.86 -55.49 36.75
N LEU A 6 38.67 -54.99 37.98
CA LEU A 6 37.62 -54.00 38.26
C LEU A 6 38.11 -52.59 37.89
N PHE A 7 39.37 -52.27 38.22
CA PHE A 7 39.99 -50.98 37.94
C PHE A 7 40.17 -50.71 36.44
N THR A 8 40.55 -51.74 35.68
CA THR A 8 40.66 -51.65 34.21
C THR A 8 39.30 -51.46 33.55
N LYS A 9 38.26 -52.16 34.03
CA LYS A 9 36.89 -52.02 33.51
C LYS A 9 36.28 -50.64 33.81
N THR A 10 36.57 -50.04 34.97
CA THR A 10 36.09 -48.69 35.30
C THR A 10 36.78 -47.60 34.47
N ILE A 11 38.09 -47.74 34.21
CA ILE A 11 38.82 -46.79 33.35
C ILE A 11 38.33 -46.88 31.90
N LEU A 12 38.12 -48.11 31.39
CA LEU A 12 37.60 -48.32 30.04
C LEU A 12 36.17 -47.77 29.91
N ALA A 13 35.32 -47.93 30.94
CA ALA A 13 33.99 -47.35 30.98
C ALA A 13 34.04 -45.81 30.99
N SER A 14 34.93 -45.18 31.77
CA SER A 14 35.06 -43.71 31.76
C SER A 14 35.56 -43.16 30.43
N LEU A 15 36.42 -43.88 29.72
CA LEU A 15 36.89 -43.49 28.38
C LEU A 15 35.79 -43.63 27.31
N LEU A 16 34.87 -44.59 27.47
CA LEU A 16 33.72 -44.78 26.58
C LEU A 16 32.58 -43.77 26.82
N PHE A 17 32.50 -43.17 28.02
CA PHE A 17 31.54 -42.12 28.35
C PHE A 17 32.09 -40.69 28.18
N CYS A 18 33.37 -40.52 27.82
CA CYS A 18 33.90 -39.24 27.36
C CYS A 18 33.32 -38.93 25.98
N SER A 19 32.24 -38.15 25.97
CA SER A 19 31.74 -37.52 24.75
C SER A 19 32.88 -36.73 24.12
N VAL A 20 33.18 -36.98 22.85
CA VAL A 20 34.22 -36.27 22.11
C VAL A 20 33.78 -34.82 22.00
N SER A 21 34.30 -33.94 22.86
CA SER A 21 34.13 -32.51 22.69
C SER A 21 34.98 -32.08 21.49
N GLN A 22 34.38 -32.05 20.31
CA GLN A 22 35.03 -31.55 19.12
C GLN A 22 35.16 -30.03 19.27
N ALA A 23 36.37 -29.54 19.50
CA ALA A 23 36.65 -28.11 19.45
C ALA A 23 36.39 -27.69 18.00
N GLY A 24 35.22 -27.09 17.74
CA GLY A 24 34.75 -26.69 16.40
C GLY A 24 35.58 -25.56 15.81
N TRP A 25 36.88 -25.82 15.59
CA TRP A 25 37.90 -24.86 15.20
C TRP A 25 37.70 -24.40 13.76
N ASN A 26 37.25 -25.31 12.89
CA ASN A 26 36.89 -25.00 11.52
C ASN A 26 35.65 -24.11 11.47
N GLU A 27 34.64 -24.40 12.28
CA GLU A 27 33.43 -23.60 12.44
C GLU A 27 33.76 -22.22 13.02
N MET A 28 34.65 -22.17 14.01
CA MET A 28 35.11 -20.92 14.61
C MET A 28 35.81 -20.03 13.58
N TRP A 29 36.82 -20.54 12.87
CA TRP A 29 37.51 -19.76 11.84
C TRP A 29 36.61 -19.43 10.65
N GLY A 30 35.67 -20.32 10.30
CA GLY A 30 34.62 -20.05 9.33
C GLY A 30 33.77 -18.84 9.72
N ARG A 31 33.32 -18.78 10.98
CA ARG A 31 32.58 -17.64 11.53
C ARG A 31 33.42 -16.37 11.57
N VAL A 32 34.68 -16.43 12.01
CA VAL A 32 35.57 -15.26 12.03
C VAL A 32 35.74 -14.64 10.64
N ARG A 33 35.94 -15.48 9.61
CA ARG A 33 36.05 -15.00 8.21
C ARG A 33 34.75 -14.38 7.72
N LEU A 34 33.61 -14.99 8.03
CA LEU A 34 32.28 -14.46 7.70
C LEU A 34 32.04 -13.10 8.37
N ASP A 35 32.37 -12.99 9.66
CA ASP A 35 32.18 -11.77 10.44
C ASP A 35 33.10 -10.65 9.95
N TYR A 36 34.35 -10.96 9.62
CA TYR A 36 35.26 -10.01 8.99
C TYR A 36 34.72 -9.49 7.64
N ALA A 37 34.24 -10.39 6.78
CA ALA A 37 33.64 -10.00 5.50
C ALA A 37 32.38 -9.13 5.70
N ARG A 38 31.55 -9.45 6.69
CA ARG A 38 30.34 -8.70 7.04
C ARG A 38 30.64 -7.31 7.61
N ASN A 39 31.63 -7.20 8.48
CA ASN A 39 32.07 -5.92 9.03
C ASN A 39 32.67 -5.03 7.94
N LYS A 40 33.37 -5.62 6.96
CA LYS A 40 33.92 -4.88 5.81
C LYS A 40 32.82 -4.33 4.90
N CYS A 41 31.67 -5.00 4.78
CA CYS A 41 30.54 -4.49 3.99
C CYS A 41 29.55 -3.65 4.81
N TRP A 42 29.71 -3.55 6.14
CA TRP A 42 28.89 -2.67 6.96
C TRP A 42 29.06 -1.20 6.53
N PRO A 43 27.98 -0.41 6.41
CA PRO A 43 26.57 -0.74 6.68
C PRO A 43 25.75 -1.11 5.43
N ALA A 44 26.36 -1.13 4.24
CA ALA A 44 25.66 -1.12 2.95
C ALA A 44 24.55 -2.17 2.78
N PRO A 45 24.74 -3.48 3.05
CA PRO A 45 23.69 -4.47 2.80
C PRO A 45 22.46 -4.28 3.71
N PHE A 46 22.66 -3.76 4.92
CA PHE A 46 21.57 -3.52 5.87
C PHE A 46 20.79 -2.26 5.53
N VAL A 47 21.50 -1.20 5.13
CA VAL A 47 20.88 0.08 4.75
C VAL A 47 20.08 -0.05 3.47
N GLU A 48 20.55 -0.80 2.48
CA GLU A 48 19.80 -0.98 1.24
C GLU A 48 18.52 -1.79 1.46
N GLN A 49 18.57 -2.84 2.28
CA GLN A 49 17.38 -3.61 2.64
C GLN A 49 16.36 -2.75 3.40
N ASP A 50 16.82 -1.96 4.36
CA ASP A 50 15.96 -1.05 5.12
C ASP A 50 15.31 0.00 4.21
N ARG A 51 16.09 0.65 3.34
CA ARG A 51 15.58 1.59 2.33
C ARG A 51 14.55 0.95 1.40
N ALA A 52 14.81 -0.26 0.91
CA ALA A 52 13.88 -0.98 0.07
C ALA A 52 12.57 -1.28 0.82
N SER A 53 12.66 -1.68 2.09
CA SER A 53 11.49 -1.94 2.93
C SER A 53 10.60 -0.71 3.09
N VAL A 54 11.21 0.46 3.35
CA VAL A 54 10.51 1.73 3.51
C VAL A 54 9.90 2.19 2.19
N ARG A 55 10.64 2.12 1.07
CA ARG A 55 10.13 2.46 -0.26
C ARG A 55 8.93 1.60 -0.65
N ASN A 56 9.03 0.28 -0.48
CA ASN A 56 7.96 -0.65 -0.78
C ASN A 56 6.68 -0.32 -0.01
N TYR A 57 6.81 0.08 1.25
CA TYR A 57 5.66 0.50 2.06
C TYR A 57 4.99 1.76 1.49
N PHE A 58 5.77 2.78 1.14
CA PHE A 58 5.24 4.00 0.51
C PHE A 58 4.63 3.74 -0.87
N ASP A 59 5.21 2.84 -1.66
CA ASP A 59 4.67 2.47 -2.96
C ASP A 59 3.29 1.81 -2.81
N GLN A 60 3.11 0.93 -1.83
CA GLN A 60 1.82 0.33 -1.51
C GLN A 60 0.80 1.36 -1.04
N MET A 61 1.19 2.29 -0.17
CA MET A 61 0.32 3.39 0.28
C MET A 61 -0.09 4.30 -0.89
N THR A 62 0.86 4.61 -1.78
CA THR A 62 0.61 5.43 -2.96
C THR A 62 -0.35 4.75 -3.92
N ALA A 63 -0.15 3.45 -4.20
CA ALA A 63 -1.05 2.66 -5.02
C ALA A 63 -2.46 2.57 -4.41
N ALA A 64 -2.57 2.39 -3.09
CA ALA A 64 -3.85 2.41 -2.39
C ALA A 64 -4.54 3.78 -2.47
N GLY A 65 -3.80 4.87 -2.31
CA GLY A 65 -4.30 6.23 -2.45
C GLY A 65 -4.81 6.54 -3.86
N ILE A 66 -4.07 6.12 -4.88
CA ILE A 66 -4.48 6.24 -6.30
C ILE A 66 -5.76 5.45 -6.54
N ARG A 67 -5.83 4.19 -6.06
CA ARG A 67 -7.04 3.37 -6.17
C ARG A 67 -8.24 4.04 -5.51
N LEU A 68 -8.06 4.58 -4.31
CA LEU A 68 -9.12 5.28 -3.57
C LEU A 68 -9.62 6.51 -4.35
N GLN A 69 -8.69 7.32 -4.87
CA GLN A 69 -9.01 8.52 -5.65
C GLN A 69 -9.76 8.17 -6.93
N ASN A 70 -9.35 7.12 -7.61
CA ASN A 70 -9.93 6.68 -8.88
C ASN A 70 -11.18 5.81 -8.72
N THR A 71 -11.64 5.55 -7.49
CA THR A 71 -12.89 4.82 -7.24
C THR A 71 -14.11 5.71 -7.46
N LEU A 72 -15.02 5.26 -8.33
CA LEU A 72 -16.37 5.78 -8.52
C LEU A 72 -17.31 5.13 -7.49
N SER A 73 -17.78 5.91 -6.54
CA SER A 73 -18.78 5.50 -5.53
C SER A 73 -20.21 5.83 -5.98
N ASP A 74 -21.19 5.41 -5.18
CA ASP A 74 -22.64 5.49 -5.47
C ASP A 74 -23.10 6.84 -6.02
N HIS A 75 -22.66 7.96 -5.44
CA HIS A 75 -23.06 9.31 -5.89
C HIS A 75 -22.65 9.67 -7.32
N ASN A 76 -21.76 8.89 -7.94
CA ASN A 76 -21.37 9.09 -9.34
C ASN A 76 -22.37 8.44 -10.30
N PHE A 77 -23.27 7.61 -9.80
CA PHE A 77 -24.26 6.87 -10.57
C PHE A 77 -25.66 7.37 -10.22
N GLU A 78 -26.52 7.44 -11.21
CA GLU A 78 -27.94 7.76 -11.05
C GLU A 78 -28.82 6.80 -11.86
N PRO A 79 -29.96 6.38 -11.31
CA PRO A 79 -30.93 5.61 -12.07
C PRO A 79 -31.72 6.54 -13.00
N VAL A 80 -31.65 6.30 -14.31
CA VAL A 80 -32.41 7.02 -15.34
C VAL A 80 -33.12 5.98 -16.20
N ASN A 81 -34.45 6.04 -16.28
CA ASN A 81 -35.26 5.15 -17.12
C ASN A 81 -34.98 3.64 -16.92
N ASN A 82 -34.86 3.19 -15.66
CA ASN A 82 -34.49 1.82 -15.27
C ASN A 82 -33.05 1.38 -15.64
N GLU A 83 -32.23 2.28 -16.17
CA GLU A 83 -30.81 2.05 -16.42
C GLU A 83 -29.95 2.83 -15.43
N VAL A 84 -28.78 2.29 -15.09
CA VAL A 84 -27.79 3.00 -14.26
C VAL A 84 -26.88 3.78 -15.21
N VAL A 85 -26.82 5.10 -15.03
CA VAL A 85 -26.00 5.99 -15.87
C VAL A 85 -25.04 6.78 -14.98
N LEU A 86 -23.90 7.18 -15.54
CA LEU A 86 -22.99 8.11 -14.86
C LEU A 86 -23.59 9.52 -14.83
N THR A 87 -23.68 10.07 -13.63
CA THR A 87 -23.99 11.48 -13.38
C THR A 87 -22.98 12.40 -14.06
N HIS A 88 -23.29 13.69 -14.17
CA HIS A 88 -22.33 14.69 -14.66
C HIS A 88 -21.01 14.69 -13.86
N SER A 89 -21.08 14.58 -12.53
CA SER A 89 -19.90 14.48 -11.65
C SER A 89 -19.07 13.23 -11.97
N GLY A 90 -19.74 12.09 -12.17
CA GLY A 90 -19.09 10.84 -12.55
C GLY A 90 -18.33 10.96 -13.87
N LYS A 91 -18.96 11.56 -14.89
CA LYS A 91 -18.32 11.79 -16.20
C LYS A 91 -17.08 12.70 -16.09
N LEU A 92 -17.17 13.78 -15.31
CA LEU A 92 -16.02 14.67 -15.06
C LEU A 92 -14.88 13.95 -14.34
N LYS A 93 -15.20 13.08 -13.38
CA LYS A 93 -14.20 12.28 -12.67
C LYS A 93 -13.51 11.28 -13.60
N VAL A 94 -14.25 10.58 -14.46
CA VAL A 94 -13.67 9.70 -15.50
C VAL A 94 -12.74 10.50 -16.42
N ARG A 95 -13.17 11.66 -16.90
CA ARG A 95 -12.33 12.56 -17.70
C ARG A 95 -11.05 12.96 -16.96
N GLN A 96 -11.14 13.30 -15.66
CA GLN A 96 -9.97 13.62 -14.85
C GLN A 96 -8.99 12.45 -14.74
N ILE A 97 -9.48 11.22 -14.55
CA ILE A 97 -8.66 10.01 -14.51
C ILE A 97 -7.92 9.83 -15.84
N LEU A 98 -8.62 9.98 -16.97
CA LEU A 98 -8.01 9.86 -18.30
C LEU A 98 -6.95 10.93 -18.57
N MET A 99 -7.13 12.14 -18.03
CA MET A 99 -6.15 13.22 -18.15
C MET A 99 -4.96 13.08 -17.18
N SER A 100 -5.00 12.13 -16.24
CA SER A 100 -3.93 11.91 -15.28
C SER A 100 -2.70 11.25 -15.91
N ALA A 101 -1.65 11.03 -15.12
CA ALA A 101 -0.42 10.37 -15.55
C ALA A 101 -0.73 8.94 -16.05
N GLU A 102 -0.03 8.51 -17.11
CA GLU A 102 -0.34 7.26 -17.84
C GLU A 102 -0.28 6.00 -16.96
N ASP A 103 0.64 5.98 -15.99
CA ASP A 103 0.79 4.92 -14.98
C ASP A 103 -0.39 4.81 -14.00
N ARG A 104 -1.35 5.75 -14.04
CA ARG A 104 -2.43 5.89 -13.04
C ARG A 104 -3.83 5.93 -13.67
N ARG A 105 -3.95 5.67 -14.97
CA ARG A 105 -5.21 5.67 -15.71
C ARG A 105 -5.92 4.33 -15.55
N MET A 106 -6.41 4.06 -14.35
CA MET A 106 -7.29 2.93 -14.06
C MET A 106 -8.55 3.46 -13.39
N VAL A 107 -9.71 3.05 -13.89
CA VAL A 107 -10.99 3.40 -13.26
C VAL A 107 -11.40 2.28 -12.33
N PHE A 108 -11.76 2.63 -11.10
CA PHE A 108 -12.28 1.66 -10.15
C PHE A 108 -13.77 1.91 -9.92
N VAL A 109 -14.58 0.85 -9.91
CA VAL A 109 -16.01 0.91 -9.59
C VAL A 109 -16.21 0.32 -8.21
N MET A 110 -16.90 1.05 -7.34
CA MET A 110 -17.24 0.54 -6.02
C MET A 110 -18.25 -0.61 -6.16
N ARG A 111 -17.94 -1.74 -5.52
CA ARG A 111 -18.84 -2.91 -5.46
C ARG A 111 -20.21 -2.49 -4.91
N GLY A 112 -21.28 -2.83 -5.65
CA GLY A 112 -22.67 -2.65 -5.23
C GLY A 112 -23.11 -3.71 -4.21
N LEU A 113 -24.38 -3.67 -3.79
CA LEU A 113 -24.93 -4.71 -2.91
C LEU A 113 -25.03 -6.06 -3.62
N THR A 114 -25.30 -6.03 -4.92
CA THR A 114 -25.40 -7.22 -5.77
C THR A 114 -24.35 -7.19 -6.88
N GLU A 115 -24.04 -8.38 -7.41
CA GLU A 115 -23.14 -8.51 -8.56
C GLU A 115 -23.75 -7.91 -9.83
N GLU A 116 -25.07 -8.04 -10.00
CA GLU A 116 -25.83 -7.41 -11.09
C GLU A 116 -25.71 -5.88 -11.06
N GLU A 117 -25.86 -5.26 -9.89
CA GLU A 117 -25.66 -3.82 -9.72
C GLU A 117 -24.22 -3.42 -10.06
N THR A 118 -23.24 -4.21 -9.65
CA THR A 118 -21.82 -3.94 -9.97
C THR A 118 -21.58 -4.01 -11.48
N ASN A 119 -22.15 -5.00 -12.16
CA ASN A 119 -22.02 -5.18 -13.61
C ASN A 119 -22.71 -4.05 -14.40
N THR A 120 -23.89 -3.59 -13.96
CA THR A 120 -24.56 -2.43 -14.58
C THR A 120 -23.73 -1.15 -14.43
N ARG A 121 -23.10 -0.92 -13.27
CA ARG A 121 -22.19 0.23 -13.07
C ARG A 121 -20.95 0.14 -13.96
N ILE A 122 -20.36 -1.04 -14.13
CA ILE A 122 -19.23 -1.25 -15.05
C ILE A 122 -19.66 -0.94 -16.49
N ALA A 123 -20.81 -1.44 -16.93
CA ALA A 123 -21.35 -1.16 -18.26
C ALA A 123 -21.59 0.35 -18.48
N ALA A 124 -22.10 1.05 -17.47
CA ALA A 124 -22.29 2.51 -17.51
C ALA A 124 -20.96 3.27 -17.69
N VAL A 125 -19.88 2.80 -17.06
CA VAL A 125 -18.54 3.36 -17.22
C VAL A 125 -18.03 3.16 -18.65
N HIS A 126 -18.15 1.95 -19.20
CA HIS A 126 -17.74 1.70 -20.59
C HIS A 126 -18.53 2.54 -21.60
N ALA A 127 -19.84 2.72 -21.39
CA ALA A 127 -20.65 3.61 -22.19
C ALA A 127 -20.14 5.07 -22.12
N ALA A 128 -19.79 5.56 -20.93
CA ALA A 128 -19.22 6.89 -20.79
C ALA A 128 -17.81 7.03 -21.39
N LEU A 129 -16.98 5.99 -21.36
CA LEU A 129 -15.69 5.97 -22.03
C LEU A 129 -15.85 6.05 -23.56
N GLN A 130 -16.83 5.33 -24.10
CA GLN A 130 -17.20 5.41 -25.51
C GLN A 130 -17.67 6.82 -25.89
N ASP A 131 -18.48 7.47 -25.06
CA ASP A 131 -18.94 8.84 -25.31
C ASP A 131 -17.81 9.88 -25.21
N LEU A 132 -16.90 9.73 -24.24
CA LEU A 132 -15.86 10.73 -23.95
C LEU A 132 -14.67 10.65 -24.90
N VAL A 133 -14.26 9.44 -25.29
CA VAL A 133 -13.02 9.18 -26.05
C VAL A 133 -13.28 8.48 -27.39
N GLY A 134 -14.48 7.94 -27.60
CA GLY A 134 -14.78 7.12 -28.77
C GLY A 134 -14.29 5.68 -28.66
N ASN A 135 -13.80 5.27 -27.48
CA ASN A 135 -13.29 3.93 -27.22
C ASN A 135 -13.71 3.46 -25.80
N ALA A 136 -14.59 2.45 -25.74
CA ALA A 136 -15.04 1.81 -24.51
C ALA A 136 -13.90 1.15 -23.71
N ASP A 137 -12.81 0.75 -24.37
CA ASP A 137 -11.65 0.05 -23.79
C ASP A 137 -10.43 0.98 -23.63
N ALA A 138 -10.65 2.30 -23.57
CA ALA A 138 -9.57 3.28 -23.41
C ALA A 138 -8.77 3.13 -22.09
N THR A 139 -9.35 2.48 -21.08
CA THR A 139 -8.75 2.28 -19.76
C THR A 139 -9.36 1.05 -19.11
N GLU A 140 -8.56 0.35 -18.31
CA GLU A 140 -9.02 -0.78 -17.52
C GLU A 140 -10.03 -0.34 -16.44
N VAL A 141 -11.16 -1.04 -16.37
CA VAL A 141 -12.21 -0.82 -15.39
C VAL A 141 -12.22 -2.00 -14.41
N LEU A 142 -11.90 -1.73 -13.15
CA LEU A 142 -11.76 -2.75 -12.10
C LEU A 142 -12.75 -2.53 -10.96
N VAL A 143 -13.13 -3.60 -10.26
CA VAL A 143 -13.97 -3.50 -9.07
C VAL A 143 -13.11 -3.25 -7.84
N SER A 144 -13.46 -2.23 -7.06
CA SER A 144 -12.86 -1.95 -5.74
C SER A 144 -13.83 -2.35 -4.62
N PRO A 145 -13.38 -3.15 -3.63
CA PRO A 145 -14.19 -3.42 -2.43
C PRO A 145 -14.18 -2.26 -1.44
N ASN A 146 -13.29 -1.28 -1.62
CA ASN A 146 -13.10 -0.19 -0.66
C ASN A 146 -14.01 0.99 -1.02
N GLN A 147 -14.80 1.43 -0.05
CA GLN A 147 -15.56 2.67 -0.16
C GLN A 147 -14.63 3.88 0.08
N PRO A 148 -14.63 4.89 -0.81
CA PRO A 148 -13.96 6.16 -0.54
C PRO A 148 -14.49 6.77 0.76
N ILE A 149 -13.57 7.14 1.66
CA ILE A 149 -13.94 7.84 2.89
C ILE A 149 -14.47 9.22 2.50
N GLY A 150 -15.79 9.39 2.59
CA GLY A 150 -16.46 10.66 2.39
C GLY A 150 -16.76 11.36 3.71
N ARG A 151 -17.04 12.66 3.63
CA ARG A 151 -17.72 13.42 4.69
C ARG A 151 -18.97 14.05 4.09
N SER A 152 -20.00 14.29 4.90
CA SER A 152 -21.19 14.98 4.41
C SER A 152 -20.81 16.38 3.94
N ALA A 153 -21.34 16.78 2.78
CA ALA A 153 -21.12 18.10 2.23
C ALA A 153 -21.59 19.19 3.21
N ASP A 154 -22.72 18.97 3.88
CA ASP A 154 -23.28 19.89 4.88
C ASP A 154 -22.33 20.13 6.06
N TYR A 155 -21.68 19.07 6.55
CA TYR A 155 -20.69 19.20 7.62
C TYR A 155 -19.49 20.03 7.16
N ILE A 156 -19.01 19.77 5.94
CA ILE A 156 -17.88 20.49 5.36
C ILE A 156 -18.23 21.97 5.15
N ASP A 157 -19.39 22.28 4.59
CA ASP A 157 -19.85 23.66 4.41
C ASP A 157 -19.96 24.40 5.74
N ASP A 158 -20.53 23.75 6.75
CA ASP A 158 -20.69 24.33 8.08
C ASP A 158 -19.34 24.64 8.76
N VAL A 159 -18.35 23.77 8.61
CA VAL A 159 -16.97 24.03 9.06
C VAL A 159 -16.36 25.22 8.32
N TYR A 160 -16.41 25.24 6.98
CA TYR A 160 -15.86 26.33 6.17
C TYR A 160 -16.56 27.67 6.41
N ARG A 161 -17.87 27.64 6.67
CA ARG A 161 -18.63 28.84 7.02
C ARG A 161 -18.18 29.40 8.36
N ARG A 162 -18.01 28.55 9.38
CA ARG A 162 -17.49 28.99 10.69
C ARG A 162 -16.06 29.50 10.59
N GLU A 163 -15.20 28.80 9.86
CA GLU A 163 -13.82 29.23 9.61
C GLU A 163 -13.80 30.63 8.98
N ARG A 164 -14.53 30.83 7.88
CA ARG A 164 -14.65 32.14 7.22
C ARG A 164 -15.19 33.23 8.14
N ALA A 165 -16.14 32.91 9.01
CA ALA A 165 -16.68 33.85 9.99
C ALA A 165 -15.64 34.29 11.05
N THR A 166 -14.62 33.46 11.31
CA THR A 166 -13.53 33.79 12.26
C THR A 166 -12.36 34.54 11.62
N ILE A 167 -12.23 34.54 10.28
CA ILE A 167 -11.13 35.23 9.60
C ILE A 167 -11.34 36.74 9.72
N PRO A 168 -10.42 37.49 10.38
CA PRO A 168 -10.54 38.93 10.48
C PRO A 168 -10.37 39.58 9.09
N ALA A 169 -11.04 40.71 8.87
CA ALA A 169 -10.94 41.43 7.61
C ALA A 169 -9.47 41.77 7.30
N PRO A 170 -9.02 41.59 6.04
CA PRO A 170 -7.65 41.91 5.64
C PRO A 170 -7.38 43.39 5.91
N ARG A 171 -6.26 43.69 6.56
CA ARG A 171 -5.81 45.06 6.84
C ARG A 171 -4.62 45.38 5.94
N LEU A 172 -4.67 46.54 5.28
CA LEU A 172 -3.51 47.05 4.56
C LEU A 172 -2.48 47.60 5.58
N PRO A 173 -1.17 47.49 5.30
CA PRO A 173 -0.16 48.20 6.06
C PRO A 173 -0.37 49.71 5.89
N ALA A 174 -0.11 50.49 6.94
CA ALA A 174 -0.43 51.91 7.01
C ALA A 174 0.27 52.81 5.95
N ASN A 175 1.22 52.27 5.20
CA ASN A 175 2.12 53.04 4.32
C ASN A 175 1.95 52.66 2.83
N ALA A 176 0.72 52.44 2.34
CA ALA A 176 0.50 52.13 0.92
C ALA A 176 0.55 53.37 -0.01
N ASP A 177 0.59 54.58 0.55
CA ASP A 177 0.49 55.86 -0.18
C ASP A 177 1.74 56.77 -0.07
N GLN A 178 2.95 56.21 0.09
CA GLN A 178 4.21 56.98 0.01
C GLN A 178 5.02 56.63 -1.23
#